data_AF-A0A9D0BIX8-F1
#
_entry.id   AF-A0A9D0BIX8-F1
#
_cell.length_a   1.000
_cell.length_b   1.000
_cell.length_c   1.000
_cell.angle_alpha   90.00
_cell.angle_beta   90.00
_cell.angle_gamma   90.00
#
_symmetry.space_group_name_H-M   'P 1'
#
loop_
_entity.id
_entity.type
_entity.pdbx_description
1 polymer ?
#
loop_
_entity_poly.entity_id
_entity_poly.type
_entity_poly.pdbx_seq_one_letter_code
_entity_poly.pdbx_strand_id
1 'polypeptide(L)'
;MYDAAYSSWRQHPCYAQAMIGSDSVINARLGVPVEDVLKLAEYSEPGRSEETGYSVHMLNTVLQAYLWDKSPYHYSVQVFYQCTNDAQMAGLFVREEERDG
;
A
#
# COMPACT_ATOMS: atom_id res chain seq x y z
N MET A 1 -9.28 25.47 5.89
CA MET A 1 -10.34 24.50 5.56
C MET A 1 -9.72 23.42 4.68
N TYR A 2 -8.91 22.53 5.28
CA TYR A 2 -8.15 21.48 4.59
C TYR A 2 -8.53 20.07 5.09
N ASP A 3 -9.66 19.92 5.78
CA ASP A 3 -9.89 18.75 6.66
C ASP A 3 -10.57 17.55 6.00
N ALA A 4 -11.27 17.70 4.87
CA ALA A 4 -11.91 16.57 4.21
C ALA A 4 -10.93 15.74 3.35
N ALA A 5 -10.01 16.41 2.64
CA ALA A 5 -9.02 15.72 1.81
C ALA A 5 -7.94 15.04 2.66
N TYR A 6 -7.52 15.67 3.77
CA TYR A 6 -6.44 15.17 4.63
C TYR A 6 -6.84 13.91 5.43
N SER A 7 -8.14 13.72 5.73
CA SER A 7 -8.61 12.49 6.39
C SER A 7 -8.67 11.28 5.43
N SER A 8 -8.85 11.52 4.12
CA SER A 8 -8.90 10.44 3.11
C SER A 8 -7.58 9.67 2.96
N TRP A 9 -6.43 10.33 3.15
CA TRP A 9 -5.11 9.69 3.05
C TRP A 9 -4.85 8.69 4.19
N ARG A 10 -5.43 8.91 5.38
CA ARG A 10 -5.42 7.91 6.48
C ARG A 10 -6.35 6.74 6.22
N GLN A 11 -7.32 6.87 5.31
CA GLN A 11 -8.25 5.82 4.91
C GLN A 11 -7.79 5.04 3.66
N HIS A 12 -6.67 5.42 3.04
CA HIS A 12 -6.14 4.75 1.84
C HIS A 12 -4.76 4.06 1.95
N PRO A 13 -4.27 3.63 3.14
CA PRO A 13 -2.98 2.94 3.22
C PRO A 13 -2.94 1.66 2.37
N CYS A 14 -4.07 0.98 2.22
CA CYS A 14 -4.19 -0.21 1.37
C CYS A 14 -4.00 0.10 -0.13
N TYR A 15 -4.62 1.18 -0.63
CA TYR A 15 -4.44 1.58 -2.03
C TYR A 15 -3.04 2.13 -2.31
N ALA A 16 -2.44 2.85 -1.35
CA ALA A 16 -1.05 3.27 -1.45
C ALA A 16 -0.11 2.05 -1.60
N GLN A 17 -0.36 0.97 -0.85
CA GLN A 17 0.38 -0.28 -1.00
C GLN A 17 0.15 -0.95 -2.35
N ALA A 18 -1.08 -0.89 -2.90
CA ALA A 18 -1.36 -1.39 -4.24
C ALA A 18 -0.49 -0.70 -5.30
N MET A 19 -0.31 0.62 -5.17
CA MET A 19 0.54 1.40 -6.08
C MET A 19 2.02 1.03 -5.93
N ILE A 20 2.53 0.98 -4.69
CA ILE A 20 3.93 0.62 -4.40
C ILE A 20 4.24 -0.80 -4.87
N GLY A 21 3.35 -1.75 -4.59
CA GLY A 21 3.51 -3.13 -5.04
C GLY A 21 3.45 -3.23 -6.57
N SER A 22 2.53 -2.53 -7.25
CA SER A 22 2.48 -2.52 -8.72
C SER A 22 3.77 -2.01 -9.36
N ASP A 23 4.32 -0.92 -8.85
CA ASP A 23 5.62 -0.38 -9.29
C ASP A 23 6.76 -1.37 -9.02
N SER A 24 6.73 -2.03 -7.87
CA SER A 24 7.69 -3.08 -7.53
C SER A 24 7.63 -4.28 -8.49
N VAL A 25 6.44 -4.69 -8.96
CA VAL A 25 6.32 -5.70 -10.02
C VAL A 25 7.00 -5.20 -11.30
N ILE A 26 6.78 -3.95 -11.69
CA ILE A 26 7.42 -3.35 -12.88
C ILE A 26 8.94 -3.37 -12.73
N ASN A 27 9.46 -2.90 -11.60
CA ASN A 27 10.89 -2.85 -11.30
C ASN A 27 11.53 -4.25 -11.36
N ALA A 28 10.86 -5.26 -10.81
CA ALA A 28 11.31 -6.66 -10.91
C ALA A 28 11.41 -7.14 -12.37
N ARG A 29 10.44 -6.78 -13.23
CA ARG A 29 10.48 -7.14 -14.66
C ARG A 29 11.53 -6.38 -15.46
N LEU A 30 11.86 -5.17 -15.03
CA LEU A 30 12.96 -4.39 -15.60
C LEU A 30 14.34 -4.83 -15.10
N GLY A 31 14.40 -5.79 -14.17
CA GLY A 31 15.65 -6.30 -13.62
C GLY A 31 16.31 -5.36 -12.60
N VAL A 32 15.54 -4.43 -12.02
CA VAL A 32 16.02 -3.55 -10.94
C VAL A 32 16.26 -4.42 -9.70
N PRO A 33 17.48 -4.43 -9.12
CA PRO A 33 17.77 -5.17 -7.90
C PRO A 33 16.81 -4.79 -6.77
N VAL A 34 16.37 -5.76 -5.99
CA VAL A 34 15.39 -5.53 -4.93
C VAL A 34 15.95 -4.62 -3.84
N GLU A 35 17.24 -4.71 -3.57
CA GLU A 35 17.96 -3.93 -2.56
C GLU A 35 17.88 -2.42 -2.81
N ASP A 36 17.76 -2.00 -4.07
CA ASP A 36 17.63 -0.59 -4.42
C ASP A 36 16.21 -0.06 -4.16
N VAL A 37 15.20 -0.91 -4.24
CA VAL A 37 13.80 -0.55 -3.96
C VAL A 37 13.49 -0.64 -2.47
N LEU A 38 14.14 -1.53 -1.70
CA LEU A 38 13.94 -1.66 -0.25
C LEU A 38 14.29 -0.37 0.52
N LYS A 39 15.14 0.50 -0.04
CA LYS A 39 15.45 1.83 0.51
C LYS A 39 14.20 2.72 0.63
N LEU A 40 13.16 2.48 -0.17
CA LEU A 40 11.89 3.18 -0.05
C LEU A 40 11.16 2.88 1.27
N ALA A 41 11.45 1.74 1.89
CA ALA A 41 10.87 1.36 3.18
C ALA A 41 11.60 1.97 4.38
N GLU A 42 12.73 2.66 4.16
CA GLU A 42 13.47 3.34 5.21
C GLU A 42 12.67 4.51 5.76
N TYR A 43 12.64 4.65 7.08
CA TYR A 43 12.16 5.85 7.73
C TYR A 43 13.18 6.33 8.75
N SER A 44 13.37 7.65 8.79
CA SER A 44 14.20 8.29 9.81
C SER A 44 13.29 8.79 10.93
N GLU A 45 13.46 8.26 12.14
CA GLU A 45 12.79 8.85 13.29
C GLU A 45 13.49 10.16 13.68
N PRO A 46 12.78 11.29 13.78
CA PRO A 46 13.38 12.52 14.27
C PRO A 46 13.84 12.33 15.72
N GLY A 47 15.14 12.41 15.97
CA GLY A 47 15.73 12.37 17.31
C GLY A 47 16.48 11.09 17.69
N ARG A 48 16.48 10.05 16.83
CA ARG A 48 17.43 8.93 16.91
C ARG A 48 18.53 9.16 15.88
N SER A 49 19.75 9.47 16.33
CA SER A 49 20.82 9.93 15.45
C SER A 49 21.47 8.84 14.60
N GLU A 50 21.19 7.54 14.79
CA GLU A 50 21.97 6.49 14.10
C GLU A 50 21.20 5.20 13.72
N GLU A 51 19.90 5.08 14.00
CA GLU A 51 19.13 3.89 13.61
C GLU A 51 18.17 4.21 12.45
N THR A 52 18.54 3.78 11.24
CA THR A 52 17.60 3.69 10.12
C THR A 52 16.56 2.61 10.45
N GLY A 53 15.30 3.02 10.64
CA GLY A 53 14.18 2.11 10.80
C GLY A 53 13.65 1.67 9.43
N TYR A 54 13.02 0.51 9.37
CA TYR A 54 12.34 0.05 8.15
C TYR A 54 10.87 -0.26 8.45
N SER A 55 9.99 0.23 7.58
CA SER A 55 8.57 -0.14 7.62
C SER A 55 8.44 -1.59 7.19
N VAL A 56 8.22 -2.49 8.15
CA VAL A 56 8.02 -3.93 7.91
C VAL A 56 6.90 -4.17 6.90
N HIS A 57 5.84 -3.37 6.96
CA HIS A 57 4.72 -3.47 6.04
C HIS A 57 5.10 -3.13 4.60
N MET A 58 5.92 -2.08 4.43
CA MET A 58 6.43 -1.67 3.13
C MET A 58 7.41 -2.70 2.56
N LEU A 59 8.32 -3.23 3.40
CA LEU A 59 9.24 -4.30 3.03
C LEU A 59 8.47 -5.53 2.51
N ASN A 60 7.46 -5.98 3.24
CA ASN A 60 6.64 -7.12 2.82
C ASN A 60 5.92 -6.85 1.50
N THR A 61 5.40 -5.64 1.31
CA THR A 61 4.73 -5.24 0.05
C THR A 61 5.70 -5.33 -1.13
N VAL A 62 6.89 -4.74 -1.01
CA VAL A 62 7.92 -4.76 -2.05
C VAL A 62 8.38 -6.18 -2.34
N LEU A 63 8.75 -6.95 -1.32
CA LEU A 63 9.25 -8.32 -1.48
C LEU A 63 8.23 -9.25 -2.13
N GLN A 64 6.97 -9.20 -1.70
CA GLN A 64 5.91 -10.02 -2.31
C GLN A 64 5.64 -9.62 -3.76
N ALA A 65 5.67 -8.32 -4.07
CA ALA A 65 5.52 -7.83 -5.44
C ALA A 65 6.68 -8.24 -6.34
N TYR A 66 7.91 -8.25 -5.83
CA TYR A 66 9.09 -8.71 -6.57
C TYR A 66 9.03 -10.19 -6.96
N LEU A 67 8.38 -11.00 -6.11
CA LEU A 67 8.16 -12.43 -6.34
C LEU A 67 6.87 -12.71 -7.14
N TRP A 68 6.13 -11.67 -7.54
CA TRP A 68 4.86 -11.83 -8.23
C TRP A 68 5.04 -12.32 -9.68
N ASP A 69 4.39 -13.42 -10.01
CA ASP A 69 4.57 -14.13 -11.28
C ASP A 69 3.71 -13.57 -12.42
N LYS A 70 2.63 -12.84 -12.11
CA LYS A 70 1.72 -12.23 -13.11
C LYS A 70 2.10 -10.78 -13.44
N SER A 71 1.27 -10.14 -14.28
CA SER A 71 1.45 -8.73 -14.67
C SER A 71 1.21 -7.74 -13.51
N PRO A 72 1.79 -6.53 -13.56
CA PRO A 72 1.50 -5.44 -12.62
C PRO A 72 0.00 -5.12 -12.51
N TYR A 73 -0.72 -5.15 -13.64
CA TYR A 73 -2.18 -4.93 -13.65
C TYR A 73 -2.93 -5.95 -12.78
N HIS A 74 -2.63 -7.24 -12.94
CA HIS A 74 -3.21 -8.31 -12.11
C HIS A 74 -2.89 -8.12 -10.62
N TYR A 75 -1.67 -7.70 -10.29
CA TYR A 75 -1.31 -7.39 -8.91
C TYR A 75 -2.20 -6.27 -8.36
N SER A 76 -2.28 -5.14 -9.07
CA SER A 76 -3.12 -4.01 -8.66
C SER A 76 -4.56 -4.42 -8.45
N VAL A 77 -5.19 -5.08 -9.44
CA VAL A 77 -6.59 -5.52 -9.35
C VAL A 77 -6.82 -6.40 -8.13
N GLN A 78 -5.92 -7.35 -7.85
CA GLN A 78 -6.05 -8.21 -6.67
C GLN A 78 -6.01 -7.41 -5.36
N VAL A 79 -5.05 -6.48 -5.21
CA VAL A 79 -4.98 -5.65 -4.02
C VAL A 79 -6.20 -4.72 -3.92
N PHE A 80 -6.67 -4.12 -5.01
CA PHE A 80 -7.89 -3.31 -5.03
C PHE A 80 -9.12 -4.08 -4.52
N TYR A 81 -9.31 -5.32 -4.97
CA TYR A 81 -10.39 -6.18 -4.47
C TYR A 81 -10.23 -6.49 -2.98
N GLN A 82 -9.01 -6.80 -2.54
CA GLN A 82 -8.73 -7.07 -1.13
C GLN A 82 -9.00 -5.85 -0.25
N CYS A 83 -8.52 -4.67 -0.65
CA CYS A 83 -8.80 -3.41 0.05
C CYS A 83 -10.29 -3.12 0.16
N THR A 84 -11.04 -3.37 -0.90
CA THR A 84 -12.49 -3.15 -0.92
C THR A 84 -13.20 -4.09 0.05
N ASN A 85 -12.84 -5.38 0.03
CA ASN A 85 -13.41 -6.37 0.94
C ASN A 85 -13.08 -6.06 2.40
N ASP A 86 -11.85 -5.68 2.71
CA ASP A 86 -11.43 -5.32 4.07
C ASP A 86 -12.19 -4.09 4.58
N ALA A 87 -12.37 -3.08 3.73
CA ALA A 87 -13.16 -1.90 4.06
C ALA A 87 -14.66 -2.23 4.27
N GLN A 88 -15.22 -3.17 3.48
CA GLN A 88 -16.58 -3.65 3.69
C GLN A 88 -16.71 -4.40 5.02
N MET A 89 -15.78 -5.29 5.34
CA MET A 89 -15.74 -6.04 6.61
C MET A 89 -15.55 -5.13 7.82
N ALA A 90 -14.82 -4.03 7.67
CA ALA A 90 -14.64 -3.00 8.69
C ALA A 90 -15.86 -2.07 8.85
N GLY A 91 -16.94 -2.27 8.08
CA GLY A 91 -18.15 -1.45 8.14
C GLY A 91 -17.97 -0.03 7.59
N LEU A 92 -16.90 0.22 6.81
CA LEU A 92 -16.62 1.53 6.22
C LEU A 92 -17.51 1.83 5.00
N PHE A 93 -18.15 0.80 4.44
CA PHE A 93 -19.19 0.93 3.44
C PHE A 93 -20.54 0.53 4.07
N VAL A 94 -21.28 1.52 4.57
CA VAL A 94 -22.68 1.34 4.98
C VAL A 94 -23.52 1.24 3.70
N ARG A 95 -24.34 0.18 3.57
CA ARG A 95 -25.35 0.11 2.52
C ARG A 95 -26.27 1.33 2.64
N GLU A 96 -26.51 2.05 1.55
CA GLU A 96 -27.39 3.24 1.54
C GLU A 96 -28.83 2.94 2.01
N GLU A 97 -29.23 1.68 2.17
CA GLU A 97 -30.57 1.27 2.60
C GLU A 97 -30.93 1.57 4.08
N GLU A 98 -30.00 1.96 4.94
CA GLU A 98 -30.28 2.25 6.37
C GLU A 98 -30.41 3.75 6.71
N ARG A 99 -30.35 4.66 5.72
CA ARG A 99 -30.37 6.11 5.99
C ARG A 99 -31.78 6.74 5.99
N ASP A 100 -32.82 5.99 5.61
CA ASP A 100 -34.21 6.48 5.50
C ASP A 100 -35.22 5.67 6.37
N GLY A 101 -34.79 5.19 7.54
CA GLY A 101 -35.65 4.52 8.54
C GLY A 101 -35.99 5.39 9.74
#